data_AF-A0A930TU68-F1
#
_entry.id   AF-A0A930TU68-F1
#
_cell.length_a   1.000
_cell.length_b   1.000
_cell.length_c   1.000
_cell.angle_alpha   90.00
_cell.angle_beta   90.00
_cell.angle_gamma   90.00
#
_symmetry.space_group_name_H-M   'P 1'
#
loop_
_entity.id
_entity.type
_entity.pdbx_description
1 polymer ?
#
loop_
_entity_poly.entity_id
_entity_poly.type
_entity_poly.pdbx_seq_one_letter_code
_entity_poly.pdbx_strand_id
1 'polypeptide(L)'
;MDTPDNFPVEDLESSTLISVTELQHQLNDLLNQLSPERLQVLADFAAYLASAESEAATQELLTIPGLLERVKQNQATPKAQYASWRTLRSDV
;
A
#
# COMPACT_ATOMS: atom_id res chain seq x y z
N MET A 1 -16.63 -4.48 -51.22
CA MET A 1 -15.85 -5.60 -50.69
C MET A 1 -14.40 -5.32 -51.00
N ASP A 2 -13.50 -5.01 -50.08
CA ASP A 2 -13.57 -4.70 -48.66
C ASP A 2 -12.33 -3.82 -48.41
N THR A 3 -12.51 -2.65 -47.80
CA THR A 3 -11.39 -1.87 -47.29
C THR A 3 -11.05 -2.48 -45.93
N PRO A 4 -9.83 -2.96 -45.68
CA PRO A 4 -9.47 -3.32 -44.31
C PRO A 4 -9.29 -2.00 -43.53
N ASP A 5 -10.24 -1.75 -42.63
CA ASP A 5 -10.12 -0.81 -41.53
C ASP A 5 -8.91 -1.19 -40.66
N ASN A 6 -7.74 -0.70 -41.04
CA ASN A 6 -6.58 -0.69 -40.17
C ASN A 6 -6.65 0.59 -39.33
N PHE A 7 -7.58 0.61 -38.37
CA PHE A 7 -7.45 1.51 -37.23
C PHE A 7 -6.21 1.07 -36.45
N PRO A 8 -5.23 1.95 -36.21
CA PRO A 8 -4.23 1.67 -35.21
C PRO A 8 -5.01 1.58 -33.89
N VAL A 9 -5.04 0.38 -33.31
CA VAL A 9 -5.38 0.20 -31.92
C VAL A 9 -4.31 0.99 -31.17
N GLU A 10 -4.64 2.22 -30.83
CA GLU A 10 -3.82 3.04 -29.94
C GLU A 10 -3.64 2.23 -28.67
N ASP A 11 -2.38 1.89 -28.46
CA ASP A 11 -1.82 1.15 -27.36
C ASP A 11 -2.08 1.91 -26.04
N LEU A 12 -3.32 1.81 -25.56
CA LEU A 12 -3.80 2.42 -24.31
C LEU A 12 -3.16 1.74 -23.08
N GLU A 13 -2.51 0.59 -23.29
CA GLU A 13 -1.80 -0.20 -22.27
C GLU A 13 -0.37 0.32 -22.01
N SER A 14 0.21 1.10 -22.95
CA SER A 14 1.52 1.75 -22.77
C SER A 14 1.46 3.04 -21.94
N SER A 15 0.27 3.58 -21.68
CA SER A 15 0.11 4.69 -20.76
C SER A 15 0.08 4.19 -19.32
N THR A 16 1.11 4.58 -18.57
CA THR A 16 1.19 4.60 -17.10
C THR A 16 1.87 3.45 -16.37
N LEU A 17 3.09 3.10 -16.78
CA LEU A 17 4.15 2.78 -15.80
C LEU A 17 4.88 4.07 -15.42
N ILE A 18 4.17 5.01 -14.79
CA ILE A 18 4.81 6.19 -14.21
C ILE A 18 5.64 5.70 -13.01
N SER A 19 6.94 5.94 -13.03
CA SER A 19 7.80 5.53 -11.91
C SER A 19 7.38 6.25 -10.62
N VAL A 20 7.60 5.62 -9.45
CA VAL A 20 7.29 6.25 -8.15
C VAL A 20 7.96 7.61 -8.02
N THR A 21 9.19 7.75 -8.51
CA THR A 21 9.93 9.01 -8.50
C THR A 21 9.29 10.09 -9.38
N GLU A 22 8.79 9.70 -10.55
CA GLU A 22 8.09 10.61 -11.47
C GLU A 22 6.75 11.07 -10.88
N LEU A 23 6.00 10.16 -10.24
CA LEU A 23 4.77 10.51 -9.50
C LEU A 23 5.03 11.49 -8.36
N GLN A 24 6.08 11.26 -7.57
CA GLN A 24 6.45 12.16 -6.47
C GLN A 24 6.82 13.55 -6.98
N HIS A 25 7.52 13.65 -8.10
CA HIS A 25 7.88 14.92 -8.69
C HIS A 25 6.64 15.70 -9.16
N GLN A 26 5.76 15.05 -9.92
CA GLN A 26 4.51 15.65 -10.38
C GLN A 26 3.62 16.12 -9.22
N LEU A 27 3.53 15.32 -8.15
CA LEU A 27 2.76 15.69 -6.96
C LEU A 27 3.35 16.94 -6.29
N ASN A 28 4.68 17.01 -6.14
CA ASN A 28 5.35 18.14 -5.52
C ASN A 28 5.12 19.45 -6.31
N ASP A 29 5.14 19.38 -7.64
CA ASP A 29 4.86 20.54 -8.49
C ASP A 29 3.42 21.01 -8.37
N LEU A 30 2.46 20.09 -8.23
CA LEU A 30 1.05 20.41 -8.00
C LEU A 30 0.85 21.04 -6.61
N LEU A 31 1.50 20.52 -5.57
CA LEU A 31 1.40 21.05 -4.21
C LEU A 31 1.82 22.52 -4.14
N ASN A 32 2.84 22.93 -4.91
CA ASN A 32 3.31 24.32 -4.96
C ASN A 32 2.31 25.30 -5.60
N GLN A 33 1.30 24.81 -6.33
CA GLN A 33 0.34 25.64 -7.08
C GLN A 33 -1.02 25.76 -6.37
N LEU A 34 -1.23 25.02 -5.28
CA LEU A 34 -2.51 24.96 -4.59
C LEU A 34 -2.66 26.03 -3.52
N SER A 35 -3.89 26.47 -3.30
CA SER A 35 -4.21 27.33 -2.16
C SER A 35 -4.14 26.55 -0.84
N PRO A 36 -3.97 27.24 0.30
CA PRO A 36 -3.91 26.59 1.62
C PRO A 36 -5.10 25.66 1.91
N GLU A 37 -6.31 26.06 1.52
CA GLU A 37 -7.53 25.27 1.76
C GLU A 37 -7.52 23.98 0.94
N ARG A 38 -7.02 24.02 -0.29
CA ARG A 38 -6.91 22.82 -1.14
C ARG A 38 -5.78 21.91 -0.67
N LEU A 39 -4.68 22.49 -0.18
CA LEU A 39 -3.59 21.72 0.45
C LEU A 39 -4.09 20.97 1.68
N GLN A 40 -4.96 21.59 2.48
CA GLN A 40 -5.53 20.94 3.66
C GLN A 40 -6.40 19.73 3.27
N VAL A 41 -7.27 19.87 2.27
CA VAL A 41 -8.07 18.75 1.75
C VAL A 41 -7.18 17.61 1.25
N LEU A 42 -6.10 17.93 0.54
CA LEU A 42 -5.15 16.95 0.02
C LEU A 42 -4.40 16.22 1.15
N ALA A 43 -4.03 16.93 2.21
CA ALA A 43 -3.39 16.36 3.38
C ALA A 43 -4.33 15.39 4.12
N ASP A 44 -5.59 15.77 4.32
CA ASP A 44 -6.60 14.91 4.94
C ASP A 44 -6.84 13.64 4.10
N PHE A 45 -6.89 13.80 2.76
CA PHE A 45 -7.05 12.67 1.86
C PHE A 45 -5.83 11.74 1.84
N ALA A 46 -4.61 12.28 1.84
CA ALA A 46 -3.38 11.49 1.92
C ALA A 46 -3.30 10.72 3.25
N ALA A 47 -3.71 11.33 4.36
CA ALA A 47 -3.79 10.65 5.65
C ALA A 47 -4.79 9.48 5.63
N TYR A 48 -5.95 9.67 5.00
CA TYR A 48 -6.92 8.59 4.78
C TYR A 48 -6.35 7.46 3.91
N LEU A 49 -5.63 7.77 2.83
CA LEU A 49 -5.03 6.73 1.99
C LEU A 49 -3.96 5.93 2.75
N ALA A 50 -3.12 6.61 3.54
CA ALA A 50 -2.11 5.94 4.36
C ALA A 50 -2.74 5.04 5.44
N SER A 51 -3.85 5.48 6.05
CA SER A 51 -4.59 4.64 6.99
C SER A 51 -5.28 3.47 6.27
N ALA A 52 -5.91 3.70 5.12
CA ALA A 52 -6.60 2.67 4.35
C ALA A 52 -5.64 1.59 3.83
N GLU A 53 -4.45 1.96 3.38
CA GLU A 53 -3.39 1.00 2.98
C GLU A 53 -2.96 0.15 4.18
N SER A 54 -2.83 0.75 5.36
CA SER A 54 -2.54 0.04 6.61
C SER A 54 -3.71 -0.85 7.08
N GLU A 55 -4.94 -0.38 6.94
CA GLU A 55 -6.16 -1.10 7.32
C GLU A 55 -6.44 -2.28 6.39
N ALA A 56 -6.20 -2.16 5.09
CA ALA A 56 -6.36 -3.27 4.14
C ALA A 56 -5.48 -4.48 4.53
N ALA A 57 -4.22 -4.23 4.94
CA ALA A 57 -3.33 -5.27 5.46
C ALA A 57 -3.76 -5.81 6.85
N THR A 58 -4.44 -4.98 7.64
CA THR A 58 -4.89 -5.34 9.00
C THR A 58 -6.21 -6.11 8.97
N GLN A 59 -7.07 -5.88 7.96
CA GLN A 59 -8.39 -6.48 7.88
C GLN A 59 -8.33 -8.01 7.73
N GLU A 60 -7.35 -8.52 6.98
CA GLU A 60 -7.10 -9.97 6.88
C GLU A 60 -6.79 -10.58 8.26
N LEU A 61 -5.95 -9.91 9.06
CA LEU A 61 -5.59 -10.36 10.41
C LEU A 61 -6.79 -10.31 11.38
N LEU A 62 -7.66 -9.31 11.23
CA LEU A 62 -8.89 -9.20 12.03
C LEU A 62 -9.90 -10.30 11.73
N THR A 63 -9.87 -10.90 10.53
CA THR A 63 -10.72 -12.05 10.21
C THR A 63 -10.30 -13.34 10.92
N ILE A 64 -9.07 -13.42 11.44
CA ILE A 64 -8.56 -14.60 12.13
C ILE A 64 -9.15 -14.65 13.55
N PRO A 65 -10.06 -15.60 13.86
CA PRO A 65 -10.74 -15.63 15.15
C PRO A 65 -9.74 -15.76 16.31
N GLY A 66 -9.89 -14.93 17.34
CA GLY A 66 -9.06 -14.98 18.55
C GLY A 66 -7.58 -14.61 18.33
N LEU A 67 -7.20 -14.02 17.19
CA LEU A 67 -5.81 -13.62 16.94
C LEU A 67 -5.38 -12.50 17.89
N LEU A 68 -6.23 -11.49 18.09
CA LEU A 68 -5.91 -10.32 18.92
C LEU A 68 -5.65 -10.73 20.38
N GLU A 69 -6.47 -11.63 20.92
CA GLU A 69 -6.34 -12.19 22.26
C GLU A 69 -5.02 -12.97 22.39
N ARG A 70 -4.68 -13.78 21.39
CA ARG A 70 -3.41 -14.53 21.36
C ARG A 70 -2.20 -13.61 21.27
N VAL A 71 -2.26 -12.54 20.47
CA VAL A 71 -1.18 -11.55 20.39
C VAL A 71 -1.00 -10.84 21.73
N LYS A 72 -2.10 -10.40 22.37
CA LYS A 72 -2.05 -9.78 23.70
C LYS A 72 -1.47 -10.72 24.77
N GLN A 73 -1.86 -11.98 24.75
CA GLN A 73 -1.29 -13.00 25.65
C GLN A 73 0.21 -13.17 25.42
N ASN A 74 0.63 -13.24 24.15
CA ASN A 74 2.04 -13.43 23.79
C ASN A 74 2.92 -12.20 24.07
N GLN A 75 2.35 -10.98 24.14
CA GLN A 75 3.11 -9.78 24.54
C GLN A 75 3.58 -9.84 25.99
N ALA A 76 2.87 -10.57 26.84
CA ALA A 76 3.26 -10.80 28.24
C ALA A 76 4.26 -11.95 28.40
N THR A 77 4.60 -12.68 27.33
CA THR A 77 5.52 -13.82 27.40
C THR A 77 6.93 -13.35 27.77
N PRO A 78 7.53 -13.89 28.85
CA PRO A 78 8.90 -13.57 29.21
C PRO A 78 9.88 -13.98 28.11
N LYS A 79 10.90 -13.15 27.84
CA LYS A 79 11.92 -13.44 26.81
C LYS A 79 12.63 -14.78 27.00
N ALA A 80 12.71 -15.29 28.23
CA ALA A 80 13.27 -16.60 28.53
C ALA A 80 12.51 -17.77 27.87
N GLN A 81 11.26 -17.55 27.45
CA GLN A 81 10.41 -18.53 26.78
C GLN A 81 10.43 -18.38 25.25
N TYR A 82 11.24 -17.46 24.71
CA TYR A 82 11.33 -17.26 23.26
C TYR A 82 12.17 -18.36 22.64
N ALA A 83 11.68 -18.95 21.55
CA ALA A 83 12.49 -19.83 20.72
C ALA A 83 13.20 -19.00 19.64
N SER A 84 14.49 -19.28 19.44
CA SER A 84 15.25 -18.68 18.33
C SER A 84 14.77 -19.28 17.02
N TRP A 85 14.57 -18.45 15.99
CA TRP A 85 14.20 -18.98 14.66
C TRP A 85 15.26 -19.94 14.10
N ARG A 86 16.54 -19.75 14.46
CA ARG A 86 17.65 -20.64 14.09
C ARG A 86 17.55 -22.03 14.70
N THR A 87 16.81 -22.18 15.80
CA THR A 87 16.58 -23.48 16.44
C THR A 87 15.27 -24.11 15.98
N LEU A 88 14.41 -23.35 15.31
CA LEU A 88 13.12 -23.83 14.78
C LEU A 88 13.21 -24.24 13.31
N ARG A 89 14.16 -23.67 12.56
CA ARG A 89 14.39 -23.98 11.16
C ARG A 89 15.68 -24.78 10.98
N SER A 90 15.58 -25.89 10.26
CA SER A 90 16.71 -26.79 9.94
C SER A 90 17.29 -26.55 8.54
N ASP A 91 16.71 -25.63 7.78
CA ASP A 91 16.98 -25.35 6.37
C ASP A 91 17.75 -24.03 6.15
N VAL A 92 18.37 -23.51 7.20
CA VAL A 92 19.17 -22.26 7.22
C VAL A 92 20.48 -22.54 7.95
#